data_AF-A0A5S9QG12-F1
#
_entry.id   AF-A0A5S9QG12-F1
#
_cell.length_a   1.000
_cell.length_b   1.000
_cell.length_c   1.000
_cell.angle_alpha   90.00
_cell.angle_beta   90.00
_cell.angle_gamma   90.00
#
_symmetry.space_group_name_H-M   'P 1'
#
loop_
_entity.id
_entity.type
_entity.pdbx_description
1 polymer ?
#
loop_
_entity_poly.entity_id
_entity_poly.type
_entity_poly.pdbx_seq_one_letter_code
_entity_poly.pdbx_strand_id
1 'polypeptide(L)'
;MTHVLKKVIQFTGMMIVCVPMALGEIYSWIDENGKRQYSDRKPPSQQTVEQVDVKPVNTSRPVAIPKSDDDEFEQQAALDSAAQNALRQQARKWGSSHCVRRIIWNSPVDKATGSGGYSRKRAVVCKEPVPARFRPFLDNARYDKALYYGQ
;
A
#
# COMPACT_ATOMS: atom_id res chain seq x y z
N MET A 1 -13.08 -14.21 52.97
CA MET A 1 -13.83 -12.94 53.15
C MET A 1 -14.01 -12.31 51.77
N THR A 2 -15.27 -12.11 51.44
CA THR A 2 -15.86 -11.68 50.17
C THR A 2 -15.62 -10.19 49.87
N HIS A 3 -16.08 -9.75 48.68
CA HIS A 3 -16.37 -8.38 48.21
C HIS A 3 -15.41 -7.80 47.15
N VAL A 4 -15.82 -7.24 46.01
CA VAL A 4 -17.08 -7.23 45.23
C VAL A 4 -16.66 -6.86 43.80
N LEU A 5 -17.14 -7.62 42.82
CA LEU A 5 -17.09 -7.33 41.39
C LEU A 5 -17.98 -6.09 41.09
N LYS A 6 -17.43 -4.97 40.61
CA LYS A 6 -18.25 -3.85 40.09
C LYS A 6 -18.29 -3.91 38.57
N LYS A 7 -19.39 -4.47 38.05
CA LYS A 7 -19.82 -4.31 36.65
C LYS A 7 -20.25 -2.85 36.44
N VAL A 8 -19.60 -2.15 35.52
CA VAL A 8 -20.13 -0.89 34.96
C VAL A 8 -20.57 -1.19 33.54
N ILE A 9 -21.87 -1.41 33.40
CA ILE A 9 -22.57 -1.48 32.11
C ILE A 9 -22.89 -0.02 31.76
N GLN A 10 -22.22 0.54 30.76
CA GLN A 10 -22.68 1.77 30.12
C GLN A 10 -23.22 1.42 28.73
N PHE A 11 -24.55 1.41 28.66
CA PHE A 11 -25.32 1.59 27.43
C PHE A 11 -25.03 3.02 26.91
N THR A 12 -24.54 3.15 25.69
CA THR A 12 -24.51 4.46 25.01
C THR A 12 -24.99 4.30 23.58
N GLY A 13 -25.98 5.13 23.25
CA GLY A 13 -26.92 4.96 22.15
C GLY A 13 -26.31 4.86 20.76
N MET A 14 -26.91 3.96 19.99
CA MET A 14 -26.80 3.86 18.54
C MET A 14 -27.33 5.16 17.90
N MET A 15 -26.40 6.01 17.48
CA MET A 15 -26.65 7.27 16.77
C MET A 15 -26.98 6.93 15.31
N ILE A 16 -28.27 6.94 14.96
CA ILE A 16 -28.74 6.74 13.58
C ILE A 16 -28.39 8.00 12.79
N VAL A 17 -27.35 7.91 11.97
CA VAL A 17 -26.93 8.96 11.04
C VAL A 17 -27.90 8.95 9.85
N CYS A 18 -28.80 9.93 9.80
CA CYS A 18 -29.61 10.22 8.62
C CYS A 18 -28.71 10.87 7.56
N VAL A 19 -28.27 10.12 6.56
CA VAL A 19 -27.51 10.65 5.42
C VAL A 19 -28.51 11.20 4.40
N PRO A 20 -28.45 12.50 4.04
CA PRO A 20 -29.27 13.02 2.94
C PRO A 20 -28.79 12.40 1.63
N MET A 21 -29.67 11.67 0.95
CA MET A 21 -29.44 11.22 -0.43
C MET A 21 -29.46 12.44 -1.35
N ALA A 22 -28.31 13.01 -1.64
CA ALA A 22 -28.17 14.01 -2.69
C ALA A 22 -28.36 13.31 -4.05
N LEU A 23 -29.47 13.59 -4.73
CA LEU A 23 -29.67 13.27 -6.14
C LEU A 23 -28.78 14.21 -6.95
N GLY A 24 -27.55 13.75 -7.27
CA GLY A 24 -26.59 14.53 -8.04
C GLY A 24 -26.99 14.60 -9.51
N GLU A 25 -27.24 15.81 -10.01
CA GLU A 25 -27.40 16.07 -11.44
C GLU A 25 -26.01 16.07 -12.10
N ILE A 26 -25.74 15.13 -13.01
CA ILE A 26 -24.47 15.07 -13.76
C ILE A 26 -24.62 15.84 -15.06
N TYR A 27 -23.80 16.88 -15.24
CA TYR A 27 -23.76 17.68 -16.45
C TYR A 27 -22.67 17.15 -17.39
N SER A 28 -22.96 17.08 -18.70
CA SER A 28 -21.96 16.71 -19.71
C SER A 28 -21.84 17.77 -20.80
N TRP A 29 -20.62 18.02 -21.27
CA TRP A 29 -20.33 18.89 -22.40
C TRP A 29 -19.14 18.35 -23.21
N ILE A 30 -18.96 18.89 -24.42
CA ILE A 30 -17.84 18.54 -25.31
C ILE A 30 -16.79 19.64 -25.17
N ASP A 31 -15.55 19.27 -24.85
CA ASP A 31 -14.43 20.21 -24.79
C ASP A 31 -13.87 20.53 -26.19
N GLU A 32 -12.92 21.47 -26.26
CA GLU A 32 -12.31 21.94 -27.53
C GLU A 32 -11.59 20.82 -28.30
N ASN A 33 -11.26 19.70 -27.65
CA ASN A 33 -10.62 18.54 -28.26
C ASN A 33 -11.64 17.48 -28.70
N GLY A 34 -12.95 17.78 -28.63
CA GLY A 34 -14.01 16.85 -28.97
C GLY A 34 -14.24 15.76 -27.91
N LYS A 35 -13.65 15.89 -26.71
CA LYS A 35 -13.80 14.90 -25.64
C LYS A 35 -14.98 15.25 -24.74
N ARG A 36 -15.81 14.25 -24.45
CA ARG A 36 -16.95 14.39 -23.54
C ARG A 36 -16.47 14.43 -22.09
N GLN A 37 -16.79 15.51 -21.40
CA GLN A 37 -16.48 15.73 -20.00
C GLN A 37 -17.76 15.62 -19.16
N TYR A 38 -17.62 15.18 -17.91
CA TYR A 38 -18.72 15.05 -16.95
C TYR A 38 -18.36 15.78 -15.67
N SER A 39 -19.30 16.53 -15.10
CA SER A 39 -19.10 17.20 -13.82
C SER A 39 -20.39 17.28 -13.02
N ASP A 40 -20.23 17.19 -11.70
CA ASP A 40 -21.31 17.40 -10.72
C ASP A 40 -21.61 18.90 -10.51
N ARG A 41 -20.86 19.78 -11.17
CA ARG A 41 -21.01 21.23 -11.04
C ARG A 41 -21.28 21.86 -12.41
N LYS A 42 -22.38 22.62 -12.51
CA LYS A 42 -22.77 23.33 -13.73
C LYS A 42 -21.62 24.26 -14.20
N PRO A 43 -21.16 24.15 -15.45
CA PRO A 43 -20.09 25.00 -15.96
C PRO A 43 -20.57 26.47 -16.06
N PRO A 44 -19.69 27.46 -15.79
CA PRO A 44 -20.07 28.86 -15.63
C PRO A 44 -20.40 29.62 -16.93
N SER A 45 -20.37 28.98 -18.10
CA SER A 45 -20.39 29.72 -19.37
C SER A 45 -21.22 29.02 -20.44
N GLN A 46 -22.13 29.78 -21.07
CA GLN A 46 -22.87 29.67 -22.35
C GLN A 46 -22.59 28.49 -23.33
N GLN A 47 -22.42 27.28 -22.85
CA GLN A 47 -22.42 26.07 -23.68
C GLN A 47 -23.82 25.48 -23.63
N THR A 48 -24.32 25.02 -24.77
CA THR A 48 -25.60 24.30 -24.86
C THR A 48 -25.49 23.05 -23.98
N VAL A 49 -26.05 23.12 -22.77
CA VAL A 49 -26.04 22.01 -21.83
C VAL A 49 -27.28 21.16 -22.07
N GLU A 50 -27.11 19.95 -22.60
CA GLU A 50 -28.18 18.95 -22.59
C GLU A 50 -28.31 18.37 -21.19
N GLN A 51 -29.49 18.51 -20.60
CA GLN A 51 -29.83 17.89 -19.32
C GLN A 51 -30.08 16.41 -19.57
N VAL A 52 -29.12 15.56 -19.18
CA VAL A 52 -29.27 14.11 -19.30
C VAL A 52 -30.09 13.62 -18.12
N ASP A 53 -31.38 13.39 -18.32
CA ASP A 53 -32.24 12.70 -17.36
C ASP A 53 -31.84 11.22 -17.31
N VAL A 54 -30.89 10.89 -16.42
CA VAL A 54 -30.44 9.51 -16.22
C VAL A 54 -31.54 8.78 -15.46
N LYS A 55 -32.52 8.24 -16.19
CA LYS A 55 -33.43 7.24 -15.61
C LYS A 55 -32.58 6.09 -15.08
N PRO A 56 -32.68 5.73 -13.79
CA PRO A 56 -32.00 4.55 -13.27
C PRO A 56 -32.59 3.33 -13.94
N VAL A 57 -31.91 2.85 -14.98
CA VAL A 57 -32.25 1.61 -15.66
C VAL A 57 -31.86 0.48 -14.71
N ASN A 58 -32.82 0.08 -13.87
CA ASN A 58 -32.83 -1.20 -13.14
C ASN A 58 -33.01 -2.36 -14.13
N THR A 59 -32.16 -2.46 -15.16
CA THR A 59 -31.95 -3.74 -15.82
C THR A 59 -30.60 -4.26 -15.39
N SER A 60 -30.65 -5.17 -14.41
CA SER A 60 -29.70 -6.26 -14.28
C SER A 60 -29.73 -7.11 -15.56
N ARG A 61 -29.26 -6.55 -16.68
CA ARG A 61 -28.81 -7.40 -17.78
C ARG A 61 -27.52 -8.04 -17.28
N PRO A 62 -27.45 -9.38 -17.19
CA PRO A 62 -26.18 -10.03 -16.92
C PRO A 62 -25.23 -9.62 -18.05
N VAL A 63 -24.28 -8.74 -17.73
CA VAL A 63 -23.14 -8.48 -18.59
C VAL A 63 -22.41 -9.82 -18.63
N ALA A 64 -22.40 -10.45 -19.80
CA ALA A 64 -21.55 -11.61 -20.04
C ALA A 64 -20.11 -11.12 -19.85
N ILE A 65 -19.51 -11.48 -18.71
CA ILE A 65 -18.10 -11.27 -18.46
C ILE A 65 -17.39 -12.08 -19.55
N PRO A 66 -16.59 -11.46 -20.43
CA PRO A 66 -15.79 -12.23 -21.37
C PRO A 66 -14.95 -13.20 -20.52
N LYS A 67 -15.03 -14.50 -20.85
CA LYS A 67 -14.14 -15.49 -20.22
C LYS A 67 -12.73 -14.99 -20.49
N SER A 68 -12.05 -14.55 -19.44
CA SER A 68 -10.63 -14.27 -19.50
C SER A 68 -9.94 -15.56 -19.91
N ASP A 69 -9.06 -15.48 -20.90
CA ASP A 69 -8.14 -16.57 -21.22
C ASP A 69 -7.17 -16.70 -20.03
N ASP A 70 -7.58 -17.47 -19.03
CA ASP A 70 -6.86 -17.67 -17.78
C ASP A 70 -5.44 -18.25 -18.03
N ASP A 71 -5.24 -18.91 -19.17
CA ASP A 71 -3.96 -19.50 -19.60
C ASP A 71 -2.86 -18.46 -19.86
N GLU A 72 -3.19 -17.25 -20.39
CA GLU A 72 -2.18 -16.20 -20.60
C GLU A 72 -1.73 -15.56 -19.29
N PHE A 73 -2.63 -15.45 -18.31
CA PHE A 73 -2.30 -14.89 -17.00
C PHE A 73 -1.39 -15.83 -16.19
N GLU A 74 -1.63 -17.14 -16.25
CA GLU A 74 -0.80 -18.14 -15.58
C GLU A 74 0.63 -18.21 -16.17
N GLN A 75 0.77 -18.16 -17.50
CA GLN A 75 2.10 -18.15 -18.13
C GLN A 75 2.91 -16.90 -17.77
N GLN A 76 2.27 -15.73 -17.74
CA GLN A 76 2.95 -14.49 -17.35
C GLN A 76 3.41 -14.54 -15.89
N ALA A 77 2.56 -15.02 -14.99
CA ALA A 77 2.91 -15.19 -13.58
C ALA A 77 4.09 -16.17 -13.37
N ALA A 78 4.13 -17.25 -14.15
CA ALA A 78 5.25 -18.22 -14.11
C ALA A 78 6.57 -17.58 -14.55
N LEU A 79 6.57 -16.82 -15.65
CA LEU A 79 7.77 -16.10 -16.15
C LEU A 79 8.27 -15.06 -15.14
N ASP A 80 7.35 -14.30 -14.54
CA ASP A 80 7.68 -13.30 -13.52
C ASP A 80 8.30 -13.94 -12.27
N SER A 81 7.80 -15.12 -11.87
CA SER A 81 8.34 -15.88 -10.74
C SER A 81 9.77 -16.38 -11.00
N ALA A 82 10.07 -16.82 -12.23
CA ALA A 82 11.41 -17.29 -12.60
C ALA A 82 12.42 -16.14 -12.60
N ALA A 83 12.05 -14.99 -13.15
CA ALA A 83 12.87 -13.78 -13.13
C ALA A 83 13.14 -13.30 -11.69
N GLN A 84 12.12 -13.32 -10.83
CA GLN A 84 12.26 -12.93 -9.43
C GLN A 84 13.18 -13.88 -8.66
N ASN A 85 13.08 -15.19 -8.90
CA ASN A 85 13.96 -16.19 -8.30
C ASN A 85 15.41 -16.03 -8.74
N ALA A 86 15.66 -15.77 -10.03
CA ALA A 86 17.00 -15.49 -10.54
C ALA A 86 17.61 -14.24 -9.87
N LEU A 87 16.82 -13.16 -9.75
CA LEU A 87 17.26 -11.94 -9.09
C LEU A 87 17.56 -12.17 -7.59
N ARG A 88 16.75 -12.98 -6.91
CA ARG A 88 16.98 -13.38 -5.52
C ARG A 88 18.29 -14.16 -5.34
N GLN A 89 18.61 -15.07 -6.26
CA GLN A 89 19.87 -15.82 -6.23
C GLN A 89 21.07 -14.90 -6.46
N GLN A 90 20.97 -13.96 -7.41
CA GLN A 90 22.02 -12.96 -7.64
C GLN A 90 22.24 -12.08 -6.40
N ALA A 91 21.15 -11.61 -5.77
CA ALA A 91 21.21 -10.83 -4.55
C ALA A 91 21.92 -11.59 -3.41
N ARG A 92 21.63 -12.89 -3.24
CA ARG A 92 22.30 -13.76 -2.25
C ARG A 92 23.80 -13.89 -2.51
N LYS A 93 24.19 -14.18 -3.77
CA LYS A 93 25.60 -14.29 -4.17
C LYS A 93 26.35 -12.99 -3.89
N TRP A 94 25.79 -11.86 -4.33
CA TRP A 94 26.36 -10.54 -4.07
C TRP A 94 26.47 -10.26 -2.55
N GLY A 95 25.38 -10.49 -1.80
CA GLY A 95 25.35 -10.27 -0.36
C GLY A 95 26.39 -11.11 0.40
N SER A 96 26.65 -12.35 -0.03
CA SER A 96 27.67 -13.21 0.58
C SER A 96 29.11 -12.72 0.39
N SER A 97 29.37 -11.99 -0.70
CA SER A 97 30.71 -11.46 -1.02
C SER A 97 30.92 -10.05 -0.49
N HIS A 98 29.86 -9.25 -0.40
CA HIS A 98 29.94 -7.83 -0.05
C HIS A 98 29.45 -7.53 1.36
N CYS A 99 28.80 -8.46 2.06
CA CYS A 99 28.21 -8.19 3.37
C CYS A 99 28.66 -9.18 4.44
N VAL A 100 28.71 -8.70 5.68
CA VAL A 100 29.07 -9.46 6.87
C VAL A 100 27.98 -9.34 7.92
N ARG A 101 27.76 -10.42 8.68
CA ARG A 101 26.85 -10.37 9.83
C ARG A 101 27.58 -9.77 11.03
N ARG A 102 27.04 -8.70 11.59
CA ARG A 102 27.56 -8.03 12.79
C ARG A 102 26.48 -7.95 13.86
N ILE A 103 26.90 -7.96 15.12
CA ILE A 103 26.03 -7.59 16.22
C ILE A 103 26.17 -6.08 16.38
N ILE A 104 25.07 -5.37 16.17
CA ILE A 104 25.00 -3.93 16.42
C ILE A 104 24.25 -3.70 17.73
N TRP A 105 24.73 -2.71 18.48
CA TRP A 105 24.04 -2.21 19.66
C TRP A 105 23.13 -1.08 19.21
N ASN A 106 21.83 -1.36 19.16
CA ASN A 106 20.88 -0.27 19.00
C ASN A 106 20.72 0.39 20.37
N SER A 107 21.11 1.66 20.45
CA SER A 107 20.64 2.51 21.53
C SER A 107 19.12 2.62 21.44
N PRO A 108 18.37 2.41 22.54
CA PRO A 108 16.94 2.63 22.54
C PRO A 108 16.66 4.09 22.18
N VAL A 109 15.89 4.30 21.10
CA VAL A 109 15.48 5.65 20.65
C VAL A 109 14.42 6.24 21.59
N ASP A 110 13.85 5.42 22.48
CA ASP A 110 12.83 5.84 23.43
C ASP A 110 13.46 6.53 24.64
N LYS A 111 13.75 7.82 24.49
CA LYS A 111 14.09 8.71 25.62
C LYS A 111 12.95 8.85 26.64
N ALA A 112 11.76 8.34 26.35
CA ALA A 112 10.54 8.62 27.09
C ALA A 112 10.38 7.82 28.40
N THR A 113 10.98 6.64 28.53
CA THR A 113 10.69 5.71 29.66
C THR A 113 11.82 5.53 30.66
N GLY A 114 12.93 6.27 30.54
CA GLY A 114 14.03 6.27 31.52
C GLY A 114 14.73 4.91 31.74
N SER A 115 14.33 3.88 31.00
CA SER A 115 14.78 2.49 31.15
C SER A 115 15.59 2.10 29.91
N GLY A 116 16.70 2.83 29.68
CA GLY A 116 17.49 2.72 28.45
C GLY A 116 18.46 1.53 28.45
N GLY A 117 17.96 0.32 28.18
CA GLY A 117 18.81 -0.84 27.94
C GLY A 117 19.28 -0.93 26.48
N TYR A 118 20.58 -1.10 26.25
CA TYR A 118 21.09 -1.40 24.90
C TYR A 118 20.59 -2.77 24.43
N SER A 119 19.96 -2.83 23.25
CA SER A 119 19.52 -4.08 22.65
C SER A 119 20.53 -4.55 21.60
N ARG A 120 20.98 -5.80 21.72
CA ARG A 120 21.81 -6.46 20.70
C ARG A 120 20.91 -6.91 19.56
N LYS A 121 21.16 -6.40 18.35
CA LYS A 121 20.50 -6.90 17.13
C LYS A 121 21.54 -7.42 16.15
N ARG A 122 21.22 -8.53 15.48
CA ARG A 122 22.02 -9.01 14.35
C ARG A 122 21.65 -8.15 13.13
N ALA A 123 22.65 -7.55 12.52
CA ALA A 123 22.50 -6.79 11.28
C ALA A 123 23.44 -7.35 10.21
N VAL A 124 23.04 -7.19 8.96
CA VAL A 124 23.89 -7.48 7.80
C VAL A 124 24.48 -6.14 7.37
N VAL A 125 25.79 -6.00 7.47
CA VAL A 125 26.50 -4.77 7.10
C VAL A 125 27.29 -5.01 5.83
N CYS A 126 27.07 -4.18 4.81
CA CYS A 126 27.71 -4.32 3.51
C CYS A 126 28.88 -3.33 3.34
N LYS A 127 29.92 -3.78 2.65
CA LYS A 127 31.13 -3.02 2.29
C LYS A 127 30.82 -1.83 1.40
N GLU A 128 29.80 -1.97 0.57
CA GLU A 128 29.40 -1.06 -0.49
C GLU A 128 27.89 -0.82 -0.43
N PRO A 129 27.39 0.29 -1.03
CA PRO A 129 25.96 0.56 -1.13
C PRO A 129 25.21 -0.60 -1.78
N VAL A 130 24.16 -1.07 -1.11
CA VAL A 130 23.32 -2.15 -1.65
C VAL A 130 22.61 -1.68 -2.92
N PRO A 131 22.80 -2.35 -4.07
CA PRO A 131 22.10 -2.01 -5.31
C PRO A 131 20.59 -2.03 -5.10
N ALA A 132 19.87 -1.06 -5.69
CA ALA A 132 18.42 -0.91 -5.49
C ALA A 132 17.64 -2.21 -5.78
N ARG A 133 18.01 -2.92 -6.86
CA ARG A 133 17.42 -4.20 -7.26
C ARG A 133 17.61 -5.34 -6.26
N PHE A 134 18.57 -5.25 -5.34
CA PHE A 134 18.85 -6.28 -4.34
C PHE A 134 18.23 -5.98 -2.97
N ARG A 135 17.82 -4.73 -2.72
CA ARG A 135 17.20 -4.34 -1.43
C ARG A 135 16.02 -5.20 -1.00
N PRO A 136 15.08 -5.59 -1.89
CA PRO A 136 13.94 -6.44 -1.50
C PRO A 136 14.35 -7.85 -1.04
N PHE A 137 15.57 -8.29 -1.36
CA PHE A 137 16.03 -9.67 -1.14
C PHE A 137 17.08 -9.79 -0.03
N LEU A 138 17.57 -8.66 0.48
CA LEU A 138 18.61 -8.59 1.49
C LEU A 138 18.05 -7.97 2.77
N ASP A 139 17.31 -8.78 3.53
CA ASP A 139 16.66 -8.37 4.77
C ASP A 139 17.64 -7.72 5.74
N ASN A 140 17.31 -6.48 6.13
CA ASN A 140 18.09 -5.69 7.08
C ASN A 140 19.55 -5.46 6.68
N ALA A 141 19.89 -5.60 5.39
CA ALA A 141 21.19 -5.22 4.88
C ALA A 141 21.30 -3.70 4.86
N ARG A 142 22.34 -3.17 5.52
CA ARG A 142 22.64 -1.74 5.56
C ARG A 142 24.07 -1.53 5.10
N TYR A 143 24.26 -0.48 4.30
CA TYR A 143 25.59 0.04 4.03
C TYR A 143 25.97 0.94 5.20
N ASP A 144 27.04 0.59 5.89
CA ASP A 144 27.64 1.42 6.93
C ASP A 144 29.15 1.19 6.92
N LYS A 145 29.87 2.19 6.42
CA LYS A 145 31.33 2.13 6.27
C LYS A 145 32.03 2.01 7.63
N ALA A 146 31.50 2.66 8.67
CA ALA A 146 32.09 2.61 10.00
C ALA A 146 31.93 1.23 10.63
N LEU A 147 30.76 0.60 10.46
CA LEU A 147 30.52 -0.76 10.97
C LEU A 147 31.23 -1.86 10.18
N TYR A 148 31.55 -1.61 8.90
CA TYR A 148 32.25 -2.58 8.07
C TYR A 148 33.76 -2.61 8.36
N TYR A 149 34.41 -1.45 8.40
CA TYR A 149 35.87 -1.31 8.59
C TYR A 149 36.30 -1.05 10.03
N GLY A 150 35.38 -0.75 10.95
CA GLY A 150 35.67 -0.53 12.36
C GLY A 150 36.04 -1.84 13.07
N GLN A 151 37.31 -2.21 12.97
CA GLN A 151 38.02 -3.12 13.88
C GLN A 151 39.38 -2.53 14.21
#